data_AF-A0A3M9LLN5-F1
#
_entry.id   AF-A0A3M9LLN5-F1
#
_cell.length_a   1.000
_cell.length_b   1.000
_cell.length_c   1.000
_cell.angle_alpha   90.00
_cell.angle_beta   90.00
_cell.angle_gamma   90.00
#
_symmetry.space_group_name_H-M   'P 1'
#
loop_
_entity.id
_entity.type
_entity.pdbx_description
1 polymer ?
#
loop_
_entity_poly.entity_id
_entity_poly.type
_entity_poly.pdbx_seq_one_letter_code
_entity_poly.pdbx_strand_id
1 'polypeptide(L)'
;MFAINNDDQATAHERFGYSSHYLTDPGIPFHSKGATDYLGTFSDALFNAVIHITYEDYVYDQWASGYEYKDYVEFNTQAISVNDPEQAVEDNADHSAQYYDYIKNEMNTNPNWQTDIYVAYYTAQCVQESAKYAHGLYDYIM
;
A
#
# COMPACT_ATOMS: atom_id res chain seq x y z
N MET A 1 2.32 -26.64 3.80
CA MET A 1 0.99 -26.98 4.36
C MET A 1 0.58 -25.81 5.23
N PHE A 2 -0.59 -25.21 4.98
CA PHE A 2 -1.05 -24.04 5.76
C PHE A 2 -1.45 -24.44 7.18
N ALA A 3 -1.35 -23.50 8.13
CA ALA A 3 -1.71 -23.73 9.52
C ALA A 3 -3.20 -24.07 9.68
N ILE A 4 -4.05 -23.49 8.81
CA ILE A 4 -5.49 -23.78 8.75
C ILE A 4 -5.78 -25.27 8.50
N ASN A 5 -4.92 -25.96 7.75
CA ASN A 5 -5.06 -27.39 7.46
C ASN A 5 -4.80 -28.29 8.69
N ASN A 6 -4.35 -27.72 9.80
CA ASN A 6 -4.13 -28.39 11.08
C ASN A 6 -5.04 -27.84 12.20
N ASP A 7 -6.12 -27.12 11.85
CA ASP A 7 -7.05 -26.46 12.77
C ASP A 7 -6.39 -25.41 13.70
N ASP A 8 -5.16 -24.98 13.40
CA ASP A 8 -4.45 -23.96 14.18
C ASP A 8 -4.83 -22.55 13.71
N GLN A 9 -6.03 -22.13 14.11
CA GLN A 9 -6.63 -20.85 13.72
C GLN A 9 -5.78 -19.65 14.16
N ALA A 10 -5.17 -19.70 15.34
CA ALA A 10 -4.38 -18.59 15.86
C ALA A 10 -3.14 -18.34 15.00
N THR A 11 -2.38 -19.41 14.70
CA THR A 11 -1.21 -19.30 13.83
C THR A 11 -1.59 -19.01 12.38
N ALA A 12 -2.75 -19.47 11.90
CA ALA A 12 -3.23 -19.12 10.56
C ALA A 12 -3.46 -17.61 10.42
N HIS A 13 -4.16 -16.98 11.37
CA HIS A 13 -4.43 -15.54 11.34
C HIS A 13 -3.18 -14.69 11.58
N GLU A 14 -2.26 -15.12 12.45
CA GLU A 14 -0.98 -14.44 12.65
C GLU A 14 -0.16 -14.42 11.35
N ARG A 15 -0.05 -15.57 10.67
CA ARG A 15 0.66 -15.68 9.40
C ARG A 15 -0.04 -14.91 8.28
N PHE A 16 -1.39 -14.91 8.27
CA PHE A 16 -2.15 -14.04 7.37
C PHE A 16 -1.78 -12.58 7.60
N GLY A 17 -1.72 -12.11 8.85
CA GLY A 17 -1.32 -10.74 9.17
C GLY A 17 0.07 -10.36 8.65
N TYR A 18 1.05 -11.27 8.76
CA TYR A 18 2.37 -11.05 8.17
C TYR A 18 2.32 -11.03 6.63
N SER A 19 1.67 -12.01 6.02
CA SER A 19 1.58 -12.11 4.56
C SER A 19 0.80 -10.95 3.95
N SER A 20 -0.29 -10.50 4.58
CA SER A 20 -1.07 -9.36 4.11
C SER A 20 -0.27 -8.07 4.19
N HIS A 21 0.50 -7.85 5.26
CA HIS A 21 1.37 -6.68 5.38
C HIS A 21 2.36 -6.59 4.22
N TYR A 22 3.12 -7.67 3.96
CA TYR A 22 4.09 -7.68 2.86
C TYR A 22 3.45 -7.69 1.46
N LEU A 23 2.19 -8.09 1.33
CA LEU A 23 1.43 -7.97 0.08
C LEU A 23 0.94 -6.53 -0.16
N THR A 24 0.52 -5.82 0.89
CA THR A 24 -0.03 -4.47 0.75
C THR A 24 1.03 -3.38 0.76
N ASP A 25 2.18 -3.59 1.41
CA ASP A 25 3.25 -2.59 1.49
C ASP A 25 3.71 -2.13 0.10
N PRO A 26 4.01 -3.02 -0.87
CA PRO A 26 4.32 -2.59 -2.24
C PRO A 26 3.15 -1.90 -2.95
N GLY A 27 1.92 -2.03 -2.47
CA GLY A 27 0.78 -1.23 -2.89
C GLY A 27 0.88 0.25 -2.50
N ILE A 28 1.88 0.64 -1.72
CA ILE A 28 2.22 2.03 -1.40
C ILE A 28 3.28 2.52 -2.42
N PRO A 29 3.06 3.65 -3.13
CA PRO A 29 3.99 4.11 -4.17
C PRO A 29 5.45 4.27 -3.72
N PHE A 30 5.67 4.61 -2.44
CA PHE A 30 7.00 4.78 -1.85
C PHE A 30 7.71 3.46 -1.49
N HIS A 31 6.97 2.36 -1.38
CA HIS A 31 7.51 1.01 -1.18
C HIS A 31 7.65 0.21 -2.49
N SER A 32 6.98 0.63 -3.57
CA SER A 32 7.22 0.10 -4.91
C SER A 32 8.36 0.85 -5.61
N LYS A 33 8.04 1.82 -6.46
CA LYS A 33 9.04 2.59 -7.21
C LYS A 33 9.91 3.44 -6.29
N GLY A 34 9.36 3.99 -5.22
CA GLY A 34 10.13 4.81 -4.28
C GLY A 34 11.18 4.06 -3.49
N ALA A 35 11.09 2.72 -3.39
CA ALA A 35 12.07 1.94 -2.66
C ALA A 35 13.47 2.01 -3.31
N THR A 36 13.54 2.23 -4.63
CA THR A 36 14.83 2.39 -5.32
C THR A 36 15.51 3.72 -5.04
N ASP A 37 14.78 4.72 -4.55
CA ASP A 37 15.30 6.08 -4.32
C ASP A 37 16.12 6.19 -3.02
N TYR A 38 16.11 5.14 -2.19
CA TYR A 38 17.07 4.99 -1.08
C TYR A 38 18.50 4.65 -1.55
N LEU A 39 18.69 4.39 -2.86
CA LEU A 39 20.00 4.21 -3.48
C LEU A 39 20.59 5.58 -3.84
N GLY A 40 21.67 6.00 -3.17
CA GLY A 40 22.29 7.30 -3.43
C GLY A 40 23.27 7.73 -2.35
N THR A 41 23.53 9.04 -2.28
CA THR A 41 24.29 9.60 -1.15
C THR A 41 23.46 9.52 0.13
N PHE A 42 24.10 9.67 1.30
CA PHE A 42 23.38 9.76 2.58
C PHE A 42 22.33 10.87 2.56
N SER A 43 22.61 12.00 1.90
CA SER A 43 21.65 13.12 1.80
C SER A 43 20.43 12.74 0.97
N ASP A 44 20.60 12.03 -0.14
CA ASP A 44 19.51 11.60 -1.00
C ASP A 44 18.63 10.57 -0.28
N ALA A 45 19.27 9.58 0.35
CA ALA A 45 18.58 8.58 1.15
C ALA A 45 17.80 9.20 2.33
N LEU A 46 18.39 10.17 3.03
CA LEU A 46 17.72 10.89 4.12
C LEU A 46 16.53 11.72 3.60
N PHE A 47 16.68 12.44 2.50
CA PHE A 47 15.60 13.24 1.92
C PHE A 47 14.43 12.36 1.46
N ASN A 48 14.72 11.24 0.79
CA ASN A 48 13.69 10.29 0.36
C ASN A 48 13.01 9.62 1.56
N ALA A 49 13.74 9.32 2.64
CA ALA A 49 13.14 8.82 3.90
C ALA A 49 12.15 9.82 4.51
N VAL A 50 12.50 11.11 4.53
CA VAL A 50 11.61 12.16 5.07
C VAL A 50 10.33 12.28 4.24
N ILE A 51 10.44 12.28 2.91
CA ILE A 51 9.25 12.36 2.03
C ILE A 51 8.38 11.12 2.20
N HIS A 52 8.98 9.92 2.22
CA HIS A 52 8.26 8.67 2.46
C HIS A 52 7.43 8.75 3.74
N ILE A 53 8.08 9.05 4.88
CA ILE A 53 7.40 9.12 6.18
C ILE A 53 6.31 10.19 6.15
N THR A 54 6.58 11.35 5.54
CA THR A 54 5.61 12.45 5.42
C THR A 54 4.37 12.02 4.61
N TYR A 55 4.53 11.21 3.57
CA TYR A 55 3.43 10.67 2.80
C TYR A 55 2.59 9.71 3.64
N GLU A 56 3.22 8.77 4.35
CA GLU A 56 2.51 7.81 5.21
C GLU A 56 1.76 8.51 6.36
N ASP A 57 2.37 9.52 6.99
CA ASP A 57 1.72 10.36 8.00
C ASP A 57 0.49 11.09 7.42
N TYR A 58 0.59 11.61 6.20
CA TYR A 58 -0.57 12.22 5.52
C TYR A 58 -1.69 11.20 5.29
N VAL A 59 -1.39 9.99 4.82
CA VAL A 59 -2.41 8.95 4.62
C VAL A 59 -3.08 8.58 5.94
N TYR A 60 -2.30 8.47 7.01
CA TYR A 60 -2.78 8.22 8.36
C TYR A 60 -3.74 9.33 8.85
N ASP A 61 -3.35 10.60 8.71
CA ASP A 61 -4.17 11.74 9.12
C ASP A 61 -5.50 11.83 8.33
N GLN A 62 -5.46 11.43 7.05
CA GLN A 62 -6.64 11.39 6.17
C GLN A 62 -7.48 10.11 6.30
N TRP A 63 -7.04 9.13 7.11
CA TRP A 63 -7.60 7.77 7.11
C TRP A 63 -9.08 7.73 7.47
N ALA A 64 -9.42 8.30 8.65
CA ALA A 64 -10.78 8.29 9.19
C ALA A 64 -11.44 9.68 9.24
N SER A 65 -10.72 10.71 8.78
CA SER A 65 -11.19 12.09 8.71
C SER A 65 -10.51 12.79 7.55
N GLY A 66 -11.23 13.55 6.73
CA GLY A 66 -10.64 14.24 5.57
C GLY A 66 -11.03 13.54 4.28
N TYR A 67 -10.08 12.93 3.57
CA TYR A 67 -10.40 12.15 2.37
C TYR A 67 -11.06 10.79 2.66
N GLU A 68 -10.99 10.32 3.91
CA GLU A 68 -11.67 9.10 4.38
C GLU A 68 -11.20 7.83 3.65
N TYR A 69 -9.87 7.63 3.53
CA TYR A 69 -9.28 6.45 2.87
C TYR A 69 -9.80 5.11 3.42
N LYS A 70 -10.22 5.07 4.69
CA LYS A 70 -10.86 3.90 5.30
C LYS A 70 -12.06 3.39 4.49
N ASP A 71 -12.83 4.27 3.85
CA ASP A 71 -14.03 3.89 3.10
C ASP A 71 -13.70 3.06 1.85
N TYR A 72 -12.51 3.28 1.28
CA TYR A 72 -11.98 2.50 0.14
C TYR A 72 -11.54 1.09 0.54
N VAL A 73 -11.52 0.78 1.85
CA VAL A 73 -11.34 -0.57 2.39
C VAL A 73 -12.67 -1.12 2.88
N GLU A 74 -13.36 -0.39 3.76
CA GLU A 74 -14.57 -0.87 4.46
C GLU A 74 -15.75 -1.14 3.52
N PHE A 75 -15.93 -0.31 2.49
CA PHE A 75 -17.03 -0.46 1.53
C PHE A 75 -16.58 -1.09 0.20
N ASN A 76 -15.36 -1.63 0.16
CA ASN A 76 -14.87 -2.32 -1.02
C ASN A 76 -15.45 -3.72 -1.11
N THR A 77 -16.39 -3.92 -2.03
CA THR A 77 -17.03 -5.22 -2.26
C THR A 77 -16.31 -6.07 -3.32
N GLN A 78 -15.18 -5.58 -3.85
CA GLN A 78 -14.44 -6.27 -4.91
C GLN A 78 -13.25 -7.03 -4.31
N ALA A 79 -12.87 -8.12 -4.97
CA ALA A 79 -11.69 -8.91 -4.65
C ALA A 79 -10.93 -9.24 -5.94
N ILE A 80 -9.61 -9.35 -5.84
CA ILE A 80 -8.77 -9.90 -6.91
C ILE A 80 -8.40 -11.31 -6.48
N SER A 81 -8.68 -12.31 -7.33
CA SER A 81 -8.35 -13.69 -7.01
C SER A 81 -6.84 -13.88 -6.96
N VAL A 82 -6.30 -14.23 -5.79
CA VAL A 82 -4.89 -14.59 -5.62
C VAL A 82 -4.74 -16.09 -5.83
N ASN A 83 -3.99 -16.48 -6.87
CA ASN A 83 -3.61 -17.87 -7.11
C ASN A 83 -2.10 -18.09 -6.95
N ASP A 84 -1.34 -17.00 -7.02
CA ASP A 84 0.09 -16.94 -6.79
C ASP A 84 0.39 -15.66 -5.99
N PRO A 85 0.76 -15.79 -4.70
CA PRO A 85 1.07 -14.64 -3.87
C PRO A 85 2.27 -13.82 -4.37
N GLU A 86 3.23 -14.41 -5.07
CA GLU A 86 4.38 -13.69 -5.63
C GLU A 86 3.93 -12.74 -6.73
N GLN A 87 3.15 -13.25 -7.70
CA GLN A 87 2.57 -12.42 -8.75
C GLN A 87 1.63 -11.35 -8.19
N ALA A 88 0.83 -11.67 -7.16
CA ALA A 88 -0.05 -10.68 -6.54
C ALA A 88 0.70 -9.51 -5.90
N VAL A 89 1.89 -9.77 -5.33
CA VAL A 89 2.78 -8.71 -4.81
C VAL A 89 3.31 -7.85 -5.97
N GLU A 90 3.81 -8.48 -7.04
CA GLU A 90 4.32 -7.77 -8.22
C GLU A 90 3.25 -6.90 -8.87
N ASP A 91 2.04 -7.44 -9.08
CA ASP A 91 0.94 -6.71 -9.71
C ASP A 91 0.47 -5.53 -8.84
N ASN A 92 0.43 -5.69 -7.51
CA ASN A 92 0.09 -4.59 -6.59
C ASN A 92 1.20 -3.51 -6.58
N ALA A 93 2.46 -3.92 -6.67
CA ALA A 93 3.61 -3.02 -6.77
C ALA A 93 3.58 -2.20 -8.08
N ASP A 94 3.31 -2.85 -9.21
CA ASP A 94 3.19 -2.20 -10.52
C ASP A 94 2.02 -1.21 -10.54
N HIS A 95 0.89 -1.59 -9.93
CA HIS A 95 -0.26 -0.70 -9.82
C HIS A 95 0.05 0.56 -9.01
N SER A 96 0.74 0.45 -7.87
CA SER A 96 1.08 1.63 -7.07
C SER A 96 2.21 2.47 -7.68
N ALA A 97 3.17 1.83 -8.35
CA ALA A 97 4.34 2.47 -8.95
C ALA A 97 3.98 3.52 -10.01
N GLN A 98 2.87 3.32 -10.72
CA GLN A 98 2.42 4.26 -11.77
C GLN A 98 2.07 5.66 -11.20
N TYR A 99 1.75 5.76 -9.91
CA TYR A 99 1.37 7.02 -9.26
C TYR A 99 2.52 7.73 -8.56
N TYR A 100 3.66 7.05 -8.38
CA TYR A 100 4.80 7.54 -7.62
C TYR A 100 5.33 8.90 -8.10
N ASP A 101 5.60 9.04 -9.40
CA ASP A 101 6.24 10.24 -9.94
C ASP A 101 5.37 11.49 -9.72
N TYR A 102 4.05 11.36 -9.89
CA TYR A 102 3.13 12.47 -9.67
C TYR A 102 3.12 12.88 -8.18
N ILE A 103 2.89 11.91 -7.29
CA ILE A 103 2.80 12.17 -5.85
C ILE A 103 4.11 12.77 -5.33
N LYS A 104 5.25 12.15 -5.67
CA LYS A 104 6.57 12.66 -5.29
C LYS A 104 6.81 14.07 -5.82
N ASN A 105 6.50 14.33 -7.09
CA ASN A 105 6.72 15.65 -7.67
C ASN A 105 5.85 16.71 -6.96
N GLU A 106 4.59 16.39 -6.70
CA GLU A 106 3.67 17.30 -6.01
C GLU A 106 4.16 17.63 -4.60
N MET A 107 4.55 16.60 -3.83
CA MET A 107 5.13 16.78 -2.49
C MET A 107 6.39 17.65 -2.47
N ASN A 108 7.22 17.58 -3.52
CA ASN A 108 8.46 18.34 -3.61
C ASN A 108 8.28 19.79 -4.06
N THR A 109 7.24 20.07 -4.84
CA THR A 109 7.14 21.34 -5.58
C THR A 109 5.94 22.18 -5.16
N ASN A 110 4.92 21.59 -4.54
CA ASN A 110 3.73 22.29 -4.06
C ASN A 110 3.68 22.29 -2.52
N PRO A 111 3.82 23.45 -1.86
CA PRO A 111 3.68 23.56 -0.41
C PRO A 111 2.32 23.13 0.17
N ASN A 112 1.27 23.05 -0.67
CA ASN A 112 -0.09 22.67 -0.30
C ASN A 112 -0.52 21.32 -0.89
N TRP A 113 0.45 20.45 -1.25
CA TRP A 113 0.20 19.16 -1.91
C TRP A 113 -0.81 18.27 -1.18
N GLN A 114 -0.95 18.38 0.16
CA GLN A 114 -1.91 17.61 0.94
C GLN A 114 -3.37 17.89 0.55
N THR A 115 -3.62 19.03 -0.08
CA THR A 115 -4.94 19.43 -0.60
C THR A 115 -5.11 19.14 -2.09
N ASP A 116 -4.09 18.58 -2.75
CA ASP A 116 -4.16 18.23 -4.15
C ASP A 116 -5.11 17.04 -4.37
N ILE A 117 -6.07 17.24 -5.28
CA ILE A 117 -7.12 16.25 -5.52
C ILE A 117 -6.58 14.96 -6.16
N TYR A 118 -5.49 15.04 -6.92
CA TYR A 118 -4.93 13.90 -7.61
C TYR A 118 -3.99 13.10 -6.70
N VAL A 119 -3.27 13.76 -5.79
CA VAL A 119 -2.58 13.06 -4.69
C VAL A 119 -3.58 12.21 -3.93
N ALA A 120 -4.72 12.79 -3.55
CA ALA A 120 -5.72 12.07 -2.79
C ALA A 120 -6.38 10.94 -3.60
N TYR A 121 -6.77 11.23 -4.84
CA TYR A 121 -7.37 10.24 -5.73
C TYR A 121 -6.43 9.06 -6.01
N TYR A 122 -5.16 9.30 -6.36
CA TYR A 122 -4.19 8.24 -6.65
C TYR A 122 -3.84 7.42 -5.41
N THR A 123 -3.74 8.07 -4.24
CA THR A 123 -3.60 7.37 -2.96
C THR A 123 -4.79 6.44 -2.73
N ALA A 124 -6.00 6.89 -2.97
CA ALA A 124 -7.20 6.06 -2.83
C ALA A 124 -7.23 4.88 -3.82
N GLN A 125 -6.73 5.06 -5.05
CA GLN A 125 -6.58 3.94 -5.99
C GLN A 125 -5.60 2.88 -5.48
N CYS A 126 -4.51 3.29 -4.83
CA CYS A 126 -3.54 2.37 -4.21
C CYS A 126 -4.16 1.60 -3.03
N VAL A 127 -4.85 2.32 -2.13
CA VAL A 127 -5.54 1.75 -0.96
C VAL A 127 -6.61 0.74 -1.40
N GLN A 128 -7.45 1.13 -2.37
CA GLN A 128 -8.53 0.29 -2.85
C GLN A 128 -8.01 -0.99 -3.51
N GLU A 129 -6.96 -0.89 -4.33
CA GLU A 129 -6.37 -2.07 -4.99
C GLU A 129 -5.73 -3.01 -3.97
N SER A 130 -4.97 -2.48 -3.02
CA SER A 130 -4.38 -3.25 -1.93
C SER A 130 -5.43 -3.99 -1.11
N ALA A 131 -6.59 -3.37 -0.84
CA ALA A 131 -7.71 -4.03 -0.16
C ALA A 131 -8.28 -5.21 -0.97
N LYS A 132 -8.36 -5.11 -2.31
CA LYS A 132 -8.84 -6.21 -3.16
C LYS A 132 -7.88 -7.40 -3.11
N TYR A 133 -6.57 -7.15 -3.14
CA TYR A 133 -5.56 -8.21 -3.03
C TYR A 133 -5.52 -8.82 -1.63
N ALA A 134 -5.64 -8.02 -0.57
CA ALA A 134 -5.69 -8.52 0.81
C ALA A 134 -6.89 -9.47 1.03
N HIS A 135 -8.05 -9.15 0.44
CA HIS A 135 -9.20 -10.03 0.41
C HIS A 135 -8.90 -11.33 -0.36
N GLY A 136 -8.35 -11.22 -1.57
CA GLY A 136 -7.95 -12.39 -2.35
C GLY A 136 -6.95 -13.30 -1.65
N LEU A 137 -5.99 -12.72 -0.93
CA LEU A 137 -5.02 -13.46 -0.13
C LEU A 137 -5.69 -14.20 1.04
N TYR A 138 -6.69 -13.59 1.67
CA TYR A 138 -7.49 -14.24 2.70
C TYR A 138 -8.13 -15.50 2.13
N ASP A 139 -8.84 -15.39 1.00
CA ASP A 139 -9.50 -16.52 0.33
C ASP A 139 -8.51 -17.60 -0.14
N TYR A 140 -7.27 -17.23 -0.47
CA TYR A 140 -6.22 -18.16 -0.86
C TYR A 140 -5.66 -18.97 0.33
N ILE A 141 -5.58 -18.36 1.51
CA ILE A 141 -4.96 -18.95 2.70
C ILE A 141 -5.98 -19.68 3.60
N MET A 142 -7.21 -19.16 3.70
CA MET A 142 -8.22 -19.52 4.71
C MET A 142 -9.35 -20.37 4.14
#